data_AF-A0A6L3A0P5-F1
#
_entry.id   AF-A0A6L3A0P5-F1
#
_cell.length_a   1.000
_cell.length_b   1.000
_cell.length_c   1.000
_cell.angle_alpha   90.00
_cell.angle_beta   90.00
_cell.angle_gamma   90.00
#
_symmetry.space_group_name_H-M   'P 1'
#
loop_
_entity.id
_entity.type
_entity.pdbx_description
1 polymer ?
#
loop_
_entity_poly.entity_id
_entity_poly.type
_entity_poly.pdbx_seq_one_letter_code
_entity_poly.pdbx_strand_id
1 'polypeptide(L)'
;MFERVAVAALTVTPVALIAHFFLRGRTRSPVAGAQAACWPALLTLAGAAACAVTALTPLLSGKSMRGWWMFAHVAAAPLLMAGLIAVAVQRSPRKTCETASAGTSLLDKVGDRRTAPGLLAWATPAVGAVAVGSILLNMPAWFGQEGMSFLLNVHRYAGLALGIAAMLHVYRAWIARR
;
A
#
# COMPACT_ATOMS: atom_id res chain seq x y z
N MET A 1 -10.39 -9.62 18.14
CA MET A 1 -10.85 -8.33 17.60
C MET A 1 -10.34 -8.08 16.18
N PHE A 2 -9.01 -8.09 15.96
CA PHE A 2 -8.40 -7.85 14.65
C PHE A 2 -9.00 -8.68 13.50
N GLU A 3 -9.20 -9.99 13.69
CA GLU A 3 -9.75 -10.86 12.64
C GLU A 3 -11.12 -10.39 12.13
N ARG A 4 -12.04 -10.03 13.03
CA ARG A 4 -13.36 -9.51 12.66
C ARG A 4 -13.23 -8.19 11.89
N VAL A 5 -12.32 -7.32 12.31
CA VAL A 5 -12.04 -6.05 11.62
C VAL A 5 -11.44 -6.30 10.24
N ALA A 6 -10.50 -7.25 10.12
CA ALA A 6 -9.87 -7.62 8.85
C ALA A 6 -10.89 -8.22 7.88
N VAL A 7 -11.71 -9.17 8.33
CA VAL A 7 -12.79 -9.76 7.51
C VAL A 7 -13.79 -8.69 7.09
N ALA A 8 -14.24 -7.83 8.00
CA ALA A 8 -15.15 -6.74 7.65
C ALA A 8 -14.53 -5.77 6.65
N ALA A 9 -13.30 -5.33 6.87
CA ALA A 9 -12.62 -4.40 5.96
C ALA A 9 -12.38 -5.00 4.57
N LEU A 10 -11.95 -6.26 4.50
CA LEU A 10 -11.66 -6.97 3.25
C LEU A 10 -12.92 -7.40 2.49
N THR A 11 -14.09 -7.43 3.13
CA THR A 11 -15.37 -7.69 2.45
C THR A 11 -16.07 -6.39 2.06
N VAL A 12 -16.12 -5.41 2.96
CA VAL A 12 -16.76 -4.11 2.72
C VAL A 12 -16.02 -3.34 1.64
N THR A 13 -14.68 -3.35 1.62
CA THR A 13 -13.90 -2.58 0.63
C THR A 13 -14.22 -3.04 -0.80
N PRO A 14 -14.10 -4.33 -1.19
CA PRO A 14 -14.47 -4.78 -2.52
C PRO A 14 -15.94 -4.49 -2.87
N VAL A 15 -16.87 -4.73 -1.93
CA VAL A 15 -18.30 -4.46 -2.16
C VAL A 15 -18.54 -2.97 -2.46
N ALA A 16 -17.94 -2.07 -1.68
CA ALA A 16 -18.03 -0.63 -1.92
C ALA A 16 -17.40 -0.22 -3.25
N LEU A 17 -16.28 -0.82 -3.65
CA LEU A 17 -15.64 -0.56 -4.94
C LEU A 17 -16.48 -1.06 -6.12
N ILE A 18 -17.12 -2.22 -5.98
CA ILE A 18 -18.03 -2.78 -6.98
C ILE A 18 -19.29 -1.90 -7.09
N ALA A 19 -19.90 -1.53 -5.96
CA ALA A 19 -21.06 -0.63 -5.95
C ALA A 19 -20.71 0.72 -6.59
N HIS A 20 -19.59 1.34 -6.19
CA HIS A 20 -19.11 2.58 -6.80
C HIS A 20 -18.85 2.41 -8.30
N PHE A 21 -18.37 1.24 -8.74
CA PHE A 21 -18.15 0.96 -10.16
C PHE A 21 -19.46 0.99 -10.96
N PHE A 22 -20.51 0.34 -10.45
CA PHE A 22 -21.82 0.33 -11.11
C PHE A 22 -22.52 1.69 -11.08
N LEU A 23 -22.37 2.45 -9.99
CA LEU A 23 -23.00 3.77 -9.83
C LEU A 23 -22.34 4.87 -10.67
N ARG A 24 -21.06 4.74 -11.03
CA ARG A 24 -20.29 5.85 -11.60
C ARG A 24 -20.69 6.26 -13.02
N GLY A 25 -21.46 5.46 -13.75
CA GLY A 25 -21.81 5.75 -15.15
C GLY A 25 -20.60 5.78 -16.10
N ARG A 26 -20.80 5.41 -17.38
CA ARG A 26 -19.73 5.44 -18.40
C ARG A 26 -19.45 6.88 -18.86
N THR A 27 -18.79 7.69 -18.04
CA THR A 27 -18.31 8.99 -18.50
C THR A 27 -16.92 9.29 -17.96
N ARG A 28 -15.89 9.06 -18.78
CA ARG A 28 -14.74 9.96 -18.97
C ARG A 28 -13.83 9.47 -20.09
N SER A 29 -13.27 10.43 -20.82
CA SER A 29 -12.29 10.24 -21.88
C SER A 29 -10.97 9.65 -21.34
N PRO A 30 -10.25 8.86 -22.16
CA PRO A 30 -9.00 8.24 -21.77
C PRO A 30 -7.96 9.31 -21.39
N VAL A 31 -7.37 9.16 -20.21
CA VAL A 31 -6.21 9.98 -19.80
C VAL A 31 -4.98 9.40 -20.51
N ALA A 32 -4.51 10.11 -21.53
CA ALA A 32 -3.30 9.76 -22.25
C ALA A 32 -2.06 9.86 -21.35
N GLY A 33 -1.23 8.82 -21.40
CA GLY A 33 0.22 8.91 -21.17
C GLY A 33 0.72 9.11 -19.74
N ALA A 34 1.04 8.02 -19.03
CA ALA A 34 1.98 8.04 -17.91
C ALA A 34 2.62 6.66 -17.68
N GLN A 35 3.25 6.08 -18.70
CA GLN A 35 3.88 4.75 -18.59
C GLN A 35 5.33 4.77 -18.10
N ALA A 36 6.04 5.91 -18.12
CA ALA A 36 7.50 5.88 -18.04
C ALA A 36 8.14 5.96 -16.63
N ALA A 37 7.40 6.05 -15.52
CA ALA A 37 8.00 6.22 -14.19
C ALA A 37 7.31 5.45 -13.04
N CYS A 38 6.69 4.30 -13.33
CA CYS A 38 5.83 3.59 -12.37
C CYS A 38 6.50 2.40 -11.65
N TRP A 39 7.76 2.05 -11.98
CA TRP A 39 8.37 0.85 -11.41
C TRP A 39 8.48 0.84 -9.87
N PRO A 40 8.77 1.95 -9.15
CA PRO A 40 8.82 1.93 -7.68
C PRO A 40 7.46 1.71 -7.05
N ALA A 41 6.41 2.30 -7.65
CA ALA A 41 5.04 2.11 -7.22
C ALA A 41 4.58 0.66 -7.47
N LEU A 42 4.94 0.08 -8.63
CA LEU A 42 4.66 -1.32 -8.94
C LEU A 42 5.36 -2.28 -7.96
N LEU A 43 6.63 -2.04 -7.63
CA LEU A 43 7.33 -2.84 -6.63
C LEU A 43 6.69 -2.73 -5.25
N THR A 44 6.32 -1.52 -4.83
CA THR A 44 5.63 -1.30 -3.56
C THR A 44 4.31 -2.05 -3.51
N LEU A 45 3.51 -1.96 -4.57
CA LEU A 45 2.22 -2.64 -4.67
C LEU A 45 2.38 -4.17 -4.74
N ALA A 46 3.38 -4.67 -5.47
CA ALA A 46 3.68 -6.10 -5.57
C ALA A 46 4.15 -6.66 -4.21
N GLY A 47 5.05 -5.96 -3.53
CA GLY A 47 5.50 -6.32 -2.17
C GLY A 47 4.35 -6.28 -1.17
N ALA A 48 3.53 -5.21 -1.19
CA ALA A 48 2.35 -5.11 -0.35
C ALA A 48 1.35 -6.25 -0.60
N ALA A 49 1.09 -6.59 -1.86
CA ALA A 49 0.20 -7.69 -2.23
C ALA A 49 0.76 -9.04 -1.76
N ALA A 50 2.05 -9.31 -1.97
CA ALA A 50 2.69 -10.54 -1.52
C ALA A 50 2.63 -10.68 0.02
N CYS A 51 2.95 -9.62 0.76
CA CYS A 51 2.82 -9.59 2.22
C CYS A 51 1.37 -9.78 2.68
N ALA A 52 0.41 -9.13 2.01
CA ALA A 52 -1.00 -9.27 2.32
C ALA A 52 -1.51 -10.69 2.09
N VAL A 53 -1.20 -11.31 0.95
CA VAL A 53 -1.60 -12.69 0.64
C VAL A 53 -1.01 -13.66 1.65
N THR A 54 0.28 -13.54 1.95
CA THR A 54 0.97 -14.45 2.88
C THR A 54 0.49 -14.31 4.33
N ALA A 55 0.07 -13.12 4.76
CA ALA A 55 -0.47 -12.89 6.11
C ALA A 55 -1.97 -13.22 6.22
N LEU A 56 -2.77 -12.86 5.21
CA LEU A 56 -4.23 -12.98 5.27
C LEU A 56 -4.70 -14.40 4.97
N THR A 57 -4.02 -15.15 4.10
CA THR A 57 -4.43 -16.53 3.77
C THR A 57 -4.49 -17.45 5.00
N PRO A 58 -3.42 -17.58 5.82
CA PRO A 58 -3.50 -18.39 7.03
C PRO A 58 -4.52 -17.82 8.03
N LEU A 59 -4.60 -16.49 8.17
CA LEU A 59 -5.54 -15.84 9.08
C LEU A 59 -7.00 -16.16 8.74
N LEU A 60 -7.40 -16.03 7.46
CA LEU A 60 -8.75 -16.34 6.98
C LEU A 60 -9.07 -17.83 7.05
N SER A 61 -8.05 -18.68 7.13
CA SER A 61 -8.20 -20.13 7.33
C SER A 61 -8.31 -20.51 8.82
N GLY A 62 -8.36 -19.53 9.74
CA GLY A 62 -8.34 -19.78 11.19
C GLY A 62 -7.00 -20.32 11.70
N LYS A 63 -5.93 -20.20 10.92
CA LYS A 63 -4.60 -20.74 11.25
C LYS A 63 -3.67 -19.60 11.67
N SER A 64 -2.77 -19.89 12.61
CA SER A 64 -1.67 -18.99 12.93
C SER A 64 -0.63 -18.97 11.80
N MET A 65 -0.07 -17.80 11.50
CA MET A 65 1.06 -17.65 10.57
C MET A 65 2.30 -18.35 11.16
N ARG A 66 2.62 -19.55 10.66
CA ARG A 66 3.74 -20.41 11.07
C ARG A 66 4.33 -21.14 9.87
N GLY A 67 5.54 -21.68 10.01
CA GLY A 67 6.21 -22.49 8.98
C GLY A 67 6.38 -21.73 7.66
N TRP A 68 6.00 -22.36 6.55
CA TRP A 68 6.16 -21.81 5.20
C TRP A 68 5.46 -20.47 4.98
N TRP A 69 4.31 -20.22 5.61
CA TRP A 69 3.62 -18.93 5.50
C TRP A 69 4.41 -17.79 6.13
N MET A 70 5.01 -18.03 7.30
CA MET A 70 5.89 -17.05 7.95
C MET A 70 7.13 -16.79 7.08
N PHE A 71 7.75 -17.86 6.58
CA PHE A 71 8.92 -17.73 5.71
C PHE A 71 8.62 -16.91 4.46
N ALA A 72 7.51 -17.21 3.76
CA ALA A 72 7.09 -16.48 2.58
C ALA A 72 6.78 -15.00 2.88
N HIS A 73 6.14 -14.71 4.03
CA HIS A 73 5.84 -13.35 4.44
C HIS A 73 7.12 -12.53 4.69
N VAL A 74 8.06 -13.11 5.44
CA VAL A 74 9.37 -12.48 5.72
C VAL A 74 10.18 -12.31 4.43
N ALA A 75 10.15 -13.29 3.53
CA ALA A 75 10.83 -13.20 2.22
C ALA A 75 10.22 -12.15 1.28
N ALA A 76 8.92 -11.86 1.41
CA ALA A 76 8.25 -10.80 0.65
C ALA A 76 8.52 -9.39 1.20
N ALA A 77 8.83 -9.25 2.50
CA ALA A 77 9.04 -7.95 3.13
C ALA A 77 10.17 -7.10 2.51
N PRO A 78 11.34 -7.65 2.10
CA PRO A 78 12.37 -6.92 1.38
C PRO A 78 11.86 -6.25 0.09
N LEU A 79 10.95 -6.89 -0.65
CA LEU A 79 10.38 -6.32 -1.87
C LEU A 79 9.55 -5.08 -1.57
N LEU A 80 8.72 -5.14 -0.50
CA LEU A 80 7.98 -3.99 -0.01
C LEU A 80 8.93 -2.88 0.44
N MET A 81 9.96 -3.21 1.21
CA MET A 81 10.94 -2.23 1.71
C MET A 81 11.70 -1.55 0.58
N ALA A 82 12.16 -2.31 -0.41
CA ALA A 82 12.83 -1.77 -1.61
C ALA A 82 11.91 -0.82 -2.39
N GLY A 83 10.63 -1.19 -2.56
CA GLY A 83 9.63 -0.34 -3.18
C GLY A 83 9.43 0.98 -2.42
N LEU A 84 9.29 0.92 -1.09
CA LEU A 84 9.15 2.10 -0.23
C LEU A 84 10.36 3.04 -0.32
N ILE A 85 11.57 2.48 -0.28
CA ILE A 85 12.82 3.25 -0.43
C ILE A 85 12.88 3.90 -1.81
N ALA A 86 12.61 3.14 -2.88
CA ALA A 86 12.63 3.66 -4.25
C ALA A 86 11.61 4.79 -4.44
N VAL A 87 10.42 4.64 -3.87
CA VAL A 87 9.38 5.68 -3.81
C VAL A 87 9.86 6.92 -3.06
N ALA A 88 10.50 6.75 -1.89
CA ALA A 88 11.00 7.86 -1.09
C ALA A 88 12.12 8.62 -1.82
N VAL A 89 13.05 7.91 -2.45
CA VAL A 89 14.15 8.48 -3.23
C VAL A 89 13.63 9.24 -4.45
N GLN A 90 12.66 8.67 -5.18
CA GLN A 90 12.07 9.33 -6.35
C GLN A 90 11.31 10.62 -5.96
N ARG A 91 10.72 10.65 -4.77
CA ARG A 91 10.01 11.81 -4.24
C ARG A 91 10.91 12.81 -3.49
N SER A 92 12.22 12.58 -3.46
CA SER A 92 13.15 13.49 -2.82
C SER A 92 13.27 14.80 -3.63
N PRO A 93 13.14 15.98 -3.00
CA PRO A 93 13.24 17.28 -3.68
C PRO A 93 14.62 17.55 -4.29
N ARG A 94 15.63 16.73 -3.99
CA ARG A 94 16.96 16.79 -4.62
C ARG A 94 17.03 16.15 -6.01
N LYS A 95 16.00 15.41 -6.45
CA LYS A 95 15.89 14.89 -7.83
C LYS A 95 14.99 15.73 -8.74
N THR A 96 14.37 16.79 -8.23
CA THR A 96 13.87 17.91 -9.02
C THR A 96 15.03 18.84 -9.42
N CYS A 97 16.06 18.28 -10.06
CA CYS A 97 16.99 19.07 -10.86
C CYS A 97 16.42 19.09 -12.30
N GLU A 98 16.05 20.29 -12.75
CA GLU A 98 16.00 20.70 -14.16
C GLU A 98 15.34 19.72 -15.14
N THR A 99 14.01 19.61 -15.06
CA THR A 99 13.19 19.51 -16.29
C THR A 99 12.13 20.60 -16.26
N ALA A 100 12.59 21.84 -16.02
CA ALA A 100 11.85 23.04 -16.37
C ALA A 100 12.09 23.30 -17.86
N SER A 101 11.51 22.47 -18.72
CA SER A 101 11.26 22.85 -20.10
C SER A 101 9.93 22.27 -20.55
N ALA A 102 9.01 23.19 -20.86
CA ALA A 102 7.72 23.01 -21.50
C ALA A 102 6.66 22.17 -20.75
N GLY A 103 5.75 22.89 -20.08
CA GLY A 103 4.33 22.53 -20.04
C GLY A 103 3.91 21.59 -18.91
N THR A 104 3.48 22.19 -17.79
CA THR A 104 2.71 21.55 -16.70
C THR A 104 3.32 20.27 -16.14
N SER A 105 4.10 20.39 -15.08
CA SER A 105 4.69 19.25 -14.40
C SER A 105 3.57 18.27 -13.97
N LEU A 106 3.63 17.03 -14.44
CA LEU A 106 2.80 15.93 -13.94
C LEU A 106 2.94 15.76 -12.40
N LEU A 107 4.02 16.29 -11.84
CA LEU A 107 4.29 16.39 -10.40
C LEU A 107 3.37 17.38 -9.67
N ASP A 108 2.96 18.50 -10.26
CA ASP A 108 2.01 19.43 -9.60
C ASP A 108 0.61 18.83 -9.46
N LYS A 109 0.17 18.03 -10.44
CA LYS A 109 -1.11 17.30 -10.37
C LYS A 109 -1.08 16.07 -9.46
N VAL A 110 0.10 15.46 -9.25
CA VAL A 110 0.28 14.30 -8.35
C VAL A 110 0.67 14.73 -6.92
N GLY A 111 1.19 15.95 -6.78
CA GLY A 111 1.63 16.55 -5.52
C GLY A 111 0.52 17.20 -4.70
N ASP A 112 -0.64 17.49 -5.29
CA ASP A 112 -1.75 18.08 -4.54
C ASP A 112 -2.37 17.07 -3.57
N ARG A 113 -1.93 17.17 -2.31
CA ARG A 113 -2.45 16.43 -1.15
C ARG A 113 -3.94 16.68 -0.91
N ARG A 114 -4.56 17.67 -1.56
CA ARG A 114 -6.00 17.95 -1.44
C ARG A 114 -6.86 17.06 -2.32
N THR A 115 -6.26 16.35 -3.27
CA THR A 115 -6.99 15.41 -4.13
C THR A 115 -6.92 14.00 -3.54
N ALA A 116 -8.04 13.25 -3.59
CA ALA A 116 -8.06 11.84 -3.18
C ALA A 116 -6.94 10.97 -3.82
N PRO A 117 -6.55 11.21 -5.09
CA PRO A 117 -5.37 10.61 -5.68
C PRO A 117 -4.04 10.89 -4.98
N GLY A 118 -3.79 12.15 -4.63
CA GLY A 118 -2.59 12.57 -3.93
C GLY A 118 -2.52 11.95 -2.53
N LEU A 119 -3.64 11.97 -1.79
CA LEU A 119 -3.74 11.35 -0.46
C LEU A 119 -3.37 9.87 -0.49
N LEU A 120 -3.93 9.10 -1.43
CA LEU A 120 -3.63 7.67 -1.54
C LEU A 120 -2.15 7.42 -1.87
N ALA A 121 -1.55 8.25 -2.74
CA ALA A 121 -0.16 8.14 -3.11
C ALA A 121 0.81 8.44 -1.94
N TRP A 122 0.40 9.28 -0.98
CA TRP A 122 1.16 9.57 0.25
C TRP A 122 0.87 8.58 1.37
N ALA A 123 -0.37 8.14 1.51
CA ALA A 123 -0.79 7.20 2.54
C ALA A 123 -0.11 5.84 2.39
N THR A 124 0.00 5.30 1.16
CA THR A 124 0.62 3.99 0.91
C THR A 124 2.05 3.90 1.46
N PRO A 125 3.00 4.79 1.11
CA PRO A 125 4.35 4.69 1.65
C PRO A 125 4.41 4.98 3.15
N ALA A 126 3.59 5.90 3.68
CA ALA A 126 3.54 6.18 5.11
C ALA A 126 3.08 4.96 5.93
N VAL A 127 1.96 4.35 5.53
CA VAL A 127 1.42 3.14 6.18
C VAL A 127 2.37 1.95 6.00
N GLY A 128 3.00 1.81 4.83
CA GLY A 128 4.03 0.80 4.60
C GLY A 128 5.24 0.97 5.52
N ALA A 129 5.70 2.21 5.73
CA ALA A 129 6.78 2.50 6.67
C ALA A 129 6.39 2.17 8.12
N VAL A 130 5.15 2.43 8.53
CA VAL A 130 4.64 2.02 9.86
C VAL A 130 4.61 0.49 9.99
N ALA A 131 4.16 -0.23 8.96
CA ALA A 131 4.13 -1.69 8.96
C ALA A 131 5.54 -2.29 9.10
N VAL A 132 6.51 -1.79 8.33
CA VAL A 132 7.90 -2.26 8.41
C VAL A 132 8.57 -1.82 9.72
N GLY A 133 8.41 -0.55 10.11
CA GLY A 133 9.01 0.00 11.32
C GLY A 133 8.55 -0.71 12.59
N SER A 134 7.24 -1.00 12.69
CA SER A 134 6.69 -1.70 13.86
C SER A 134 7.29 -3.09 14.07
N ILE A 135 7.55 -3.87 13.01
CA ILE A 135 8.18 -5.19 13.16
C ILE A 135 9.69 -5.08 13.41
N LEU A 136 10.38 -4.12 12.81
CA LEU A 136 11.81 -3.89 13.07
C LEU A 136 12.06 -3.46 14.51
N LEU A 137 11.20 -2.59 15.06
CA LEU A 137 11.24 -2.19 16.47
C LEU A 137 10.84 -3.32 17.42
N ASN A 138 10.12 -4.33 16.94
CA ASN A 138 9.72 -5.50 17.73
C ASN A 138 10.85 -6.53 17.87
N MET A 139 11.83 -6.54 16.96
CA MET A 139 12.95 -7.51 16.99
C MET A 139 13.89 -7.40 18.19
N PRO A 140 14.36 -6.20 18.60
CA PRO A 140 15.38 -6.11 19.65
C PRO A 140 14.84 -6.28 21.08
N ALA A 141 13.57 -6.67 21.27
CA ALA A 141 12.94 -6.92 22.58
C ALA A 141 13.03 -5.78 23.61
N TRP A 142 13.31 -4.55 23.18
CA TRP A 142 13.51 -3.39 24.07
C TRP A 142 12.27 -2.97 24.87
N PHE A 143 11.07 -3.27 24.37
CA PHE A 143 9.81 -2.75 24.92
C PHE A 143 9.07 -3.73 25.85
N GLY A 144 9.69 -4.84 26.23
CA GLY A 144 9.04 -5.89 27.04
C GLY A 144 7.85 -6.55 26.33
N GLN A 145 7.14 -7.44 27.03
CA GLN A 145 6.04 -8.23 26.44
C GLN A 145 4.86 -7.36 25.97
N GLU A 146 4.48 -6.36 26.77
CA GLU A 146 3.36 -5.47 26.43
C GLU A 146 3.67 -4.61 25.20
N GLY A 147 4.87 -4.03 25.13
CA GLY A 147 5.31 -3.24 23.98
C GLY A 147 5.44 -4.08 22.71
N MET A 148 5.92 -5.33 22.83
CA MET A 148 5.96 -6.26 21.70
C MET A 148 4.55 -6.59 21.17
N SER A 149 3.59 -6.82 22.08
CA SER A 149 2.18 -7.05 21.72
C SER A 149 1.56 -5.82 21.05
N PHE A 150 1.85 -4.63 21.56
CA PHE A 150 1.41 -3.37 20.97
C PHE A 150 1.96 -3.18 19.55
N LEU A 151 3.28 -3.32 19.36
CA LEU A 151 3.93 -3.19 18.05
C LEU A 151 3.40 -4.22 17.06
N LEU A 152 3.11 -5.45 17.50
CA LEU A 152 2.51 -6.47 16.66
C LEU A 152 1.08 -6.09 16.23
N ASN A 153 0.29 -5.47 17.11
CA ASN A 153 -1.03 -4.96 16.75
C ASN A 153 -0.93 -3.80 15.76
N VAL A 154 0.00 -2.86 15.97
CA VAL A 154 0.28 -1.77 15.02
C VAL A 154 0.65 -2.34 13.65
N HIS A 155 1.54 -3.33 13.60
CA HIS A 155 1.94 -4.02 12.38
C HIS A 155 0.74 -4.62 11.64
N ARG A 156 -0.13 -5.33 12.35
CA ARG A 156 -1.35 -5.95 11.80
C ARG A 156 -2.31 -4.92 11.20
N TYR A 157 -2.62 -3.86 11.93
CA TYR A 157 -3.53 -2.81 11.45
C TYR A 157 -2.92 -2.00 10.30
N ALA A 158 -1.62 -1.68 10.36
CA ALA A 158 -0.92 -1.02 9.27
C ALA A 158 -0.87 -1.90 8.01
N GLY A 159 -0.62 -3.20 8.16
CA GLY A 159 -0.67 -4.16 7.06
C GLY A 159 -2.06 -4.25 6.41
N LEU A 160 -3.13 -4.26 7.21
CA LEU A 160 -4.51 -4.22 6.70
C LEU A 160 -4.78 -2.93 5.92
N ALA A 161 -4.42 -1.78 6.48
CA ALA A 161 -4.58 -0.49 5.81
C ALA A 161 -3.77 -0.40 4.50
N LEU A 162 -2.58 -0.98 4.47
CA LEU A 162 -1.76 -1.08 3.26
C LEU A 162 -2.42 -1.95 2.19
N GLY A 163 -3.02 -3.08 2.59
CA GLY A 163 -3.80 -3.94 1.69
C GLY A 163 -4.98 -3.20 1.06
N ILE A 164 -5.75 -2.46 1.86
CA ILE A 164 -6.85 -1.61 1.37
C ILE A 164 -6.33 -0.54 0.40
N ALA A 165 -5.22 0.12 0.74
CA ALA A 165 -4.62 1.12 -0.13
C ALA A 165 -4.17 0.53 -1.47
N ALA A 166 -3.62 -0.69 -1.48
CA ALA A 166 -3.26 -1.41 -2.70
C ALA A 166 -4.49 -1.73 -3.56
N MET A 167 -5.59 -2.22 -2.96
CA MET A 167 -6.85 -2.44 -3.67
C MET A 167 -7.38 -1.15 -4.32
N LEU A 168 -7.32 -0.02 -3.60
CA LEU A 168 -7.72 1.28 -4.11
C LEU A 168 -6.84 1.75 -5.29
N HIS A 169 -5.52 1.52 -5.24
CA HIS A 169 -4.63 1.82 -6.37
C HIS A 169 -4.97 0.99 -7.61
N VAL A 170 -5.19 -0.32 -7.44
CA VAL A 170 -5.58 -1.22 -8.53
C VAL A 170 -6.92 -0.81 -9.13
N TYR A 171 -7.91 -0.52 -8.29
CA TYR A 171 -9.23 -0.07 -8.72
C TYR A 171 -9.17 1.23 -9.52
N ARG A 172 -8.39 2.21 -9.05
CA ARG A 172 -8.20 3.47 -9.76
C ARG A 172 -7.49 3.28 -11.10
N ALA A 173 -6.46 2.43 -11.15
CA ALA A 173 -5.78 2.08 -12.38
C ALA A 173 -6.72 1.36 -13.37
N TRP A 174 -7.59 0.49 -12.88
CA TRP A 174 -8.58 -0.22 -13.69
C TRP A 174 -9.61 0.73 -14.29
N ILE A 175 -10.17 1.67 -13.49
CA ILE A 175 -11.10 2.66 -14.02
C ILE A 175 -10.42 3.63 -14.98
N ALA A 176 -9.17 4.02 -14.74
CA ALA A 176 -8.46 4.95 -15.64
C ALA A 176 -8.18 4.37 -17.04
N ARG A 177 -8.24 3.03 -17.20
CA ARG A 177 -8.06 2.34 -18.48
C ARG A 177 -9.36 2.15 -19.28
N ARG A 178 -10.52 2.49 -18.71
CA ARG A 178 -11.83 2.41 -19.35
C ARG A 178 -12.36 3.79 -19.68
#